data_AF-A0A438WD55-F1
#
_entry.id   AF-A0A438WD55-F1
#
_cell.length_a   1.000
_cell.length_b   1.000
_cell.length_c   1.000
_cell.angle_alpha   90.00
_cell.angle_beta   90.00
_cell.angle_gamma   90.00
#
_symmetry.space_group_name_H-M   'P 1'
#
loop_
_entity.id
_entity.type
_entity.pdbx_description
1 polymer ?
#
loop_
_entity_poly.entity_id
_entity_poly.type
_entity_poly.pdbx_seq_one_letter_code
_entity_poly.pdbx_strand_id
1 'polypeptide(L)'
;TEHTKTNLLTYGGGGDLIVNLIPLDKFALGLIGGVQLAGNTWMFPYDVNQTRFQFLWNLGGRMRVGDRSAFEAGVKFPMVNQGSKDVGLIRYYSWYVDYVFTF
;
A
#
# COMPACT_ATOMS: atom_id res chain seq x y z
N THR A 1 -17.57 25.68 -13.59
CA THR A 1 -17.31 25.22 -12.21
C THR A 1 -16.09 24.34 -12.27
N GLU A 2 -14.93 24.83 -11.82
CA GLU A 2 -13.65 24.12 -11.92
C GLU A 2 -13.72 22.77 -11.21
N HIS A 3 -13.36 21.69 -11.92
CA HIS A 3 -13.08 20.39 -11.35
C HIS A 3 -11.84 20.48 -10.45
N THR A 4 -12.02 21.00 -9.25
CA THR A 4 -10.93 21.17 -8.30
C THR A 4 -10.52 19.79 -7.79
N LYS A 5 -9.44 19.27 -8.37
CA LYS A 5 -8.87 17.96 -8.03
C LYS A 5 -8.39 18.01 -6.58
N THR A 6 -9.05 17.27 -5.71
CA THR A 6 -8.60 17.07 -4.33
C THR A 6 -7.51 16.01 -4.31
N ASN A 7 -6.33 16.35 -3.76
CA ASN A 7 -5.22 15.41 -3.66
C ASN A 7 -5.22 14.74 -2.27
N LEU A 8 -5.13 13.41 -2.27
CA LEU A 8 -4.98 12.59 -1.06
C LEU A 8 -3.53 12.12 -0.95
N LEU A 9 -2.79 12.71 -0.02
CA LEU A 9 -1.44 12.26 0.30
C LEU A 9 -1.52 11.26 1.44
N THR A 10 -0.89 10.10 1.25
CA THR A 10 -0.81 9.04 2.25
C THR A 10 0.66 8.81 2.58
N TYR A 11 1.03 9.03 3.83
CA TYR A 11 2.34 8.69 4.35
C TYR A 11 2.18 7.72 5.52
N GLY A 12 3.10 6.78 5.68
CA GLY A 12 2.92 5.75 6.69
C GLY A 12 4.11 4.83 6.81
N GLY A 13 4.10 4.06 7.88
CA GLY A 13 5.04 2.98 8.12
C GLY A 13 4.29 1.71 8.45
N GLY A 14 4.88 0.56 8.14
CA GLY A 14 4.34 -0.71 8.58
C GLY A 14 5.33 -1.83 8.50
N GLY A 15 4.91 -2.95 9.07
CA GLY A 15 5.65 -4.19 9.06
C GLY A 15 4.94 -5.17 8.14
N ASP A 16 5.68 -5.68 7.17
CA ASP A 16 5.23 -6.73 6.29
C ASP A 16 6.02 -8.01 6.62
N LEU A 17 5.31 -9.13 6.78
CA LEU A 17 5.87 -10.46 6.95
C LEU A 17 5.87 -11.17 5.59
N ILE A 18 6.98 -11.81 5.28
CA ILE A 18 7.12 -12.60 4.05
C ILE A 18 7.34 -14.04 4.42
N VAL A 19 6.44 -14.92 3.96
CA VAL A 19 6.53 -16.37 4.16
C VAL A 19 6.82 -17.02 2.82
N ASN A 20 8.02 -17.59 2.66
CA ASN A 20 8.39 -18.34 1.46
C ASN A 20 7.74 -19.74 1.51
N LEU A 21 6.77 -19.99 0.64
CA LEU A 21 6.11 -21.29 0.51
C LEU A 21 6.98 -22.29 -0.26
N ILE A 22 7.68 -21.81 -1.29
CA ILE A 22 8.59 -22.61 -2.11
C ILE A 22 9.95 -21.93 -2.09
N PRO A 23 10.92 -22.42 -1.30
CA PRO A 23 12.27 -21.86 -1.26
C PRO A 23 13.23 -22.71 -2.12
N LEU A 24 13.20 -22.54 -3.45
CA LEU A 24 14.23 -23.11 -4.33
C LEU A 24 15.42 -22.13 -4.43
N ASP A 25 16.62 -22.66 -4.68
CA ASP A 25 17.85 -21.86 -4.77
C ASP A 25 17.71 -20.71 -5.77
N LYS A 26 17.19 -21.01 -6.97
CA LYS A 26 17.04 -20.06 -8.08
C LYS A 26 15.61 -19.55 -8.27
N PHE A 27 14.68 -19.97 -7.42
CA PHE A 27 13.28 -19.57 -7.54
C PHE A 27 12.61 -19.60 -6.18
N ALA A 28 11.98 -18.51 -5.75
CA ALA A 28 11.21 -18.55 -4.52
C ALA A 28 9.82 -17.96 -4.73
N LEU A 29 8.79 -18.66 -4.23
CA LEU A 29 7.45 -18.11 -4.13
C LEU A 29 7.12 -17.88 -2.66
N GLY A 30 6.79 -16.65 -2.33
CA GLY A 30 6.38 -16.24 -1.01
C GLY A 30 5.06 -15.49 -1.01
N LEU A 31 4.40 -15.50 0.14
CA LEU A 31 3.27 -14.65 0.42
C LEU A 31 3.72 -13.50 1.32
N ILE A 32 3.24 -12.31 1.00
CA ILE A 32 3.45 -11.09 1.76
C ILE A 32 2.17 -10.82 2.52
N GLY A 33 2.25 -10.69 3.84
CA GLY A 33 1.14 -10.35 4.71
C GLY A 33 1.60 -9.34 5.75
N GLY A 34 0.93 -8.19 5.85
CA GLY A 34 1.42 -7.10 6.69
C GLY A 34 0.36 -6.14 7.14
N VAL A 35 0.74 -5.31 8.10
CA VAL A 35 -0.07 -4.20 8.60
C VAL A 35 0.71 -2.91 8.47
N GLN A 36 0.08 -1.90 7.89
CA GLN A 36 0.65 -0.57 7.68
C GLN A 36 -0.23 0.46 8.39
N LEU A 37 0.39 1.37 9.13
CA LEU A 37 -0.26 2.56 9.68
C LEU A 37 0.06 3.72 8.75
N ALA A 38 -0.96 4.31 8.13
CA ALA A 38 -0.77 5.46 7.26
C ALA A 38 -1.61 6.67 7.71
N GLY A 39 -0.96 7.82 7.81
CA GLY A 39 -1.56 9.14 7.90
C GLY A 39 -2.01 9.62 6.52
N ASN A 40 -3.30 9.95 6.40
CA ASN A 40 -3.87 10.59 5.22
C ASN A 40 -4.01 12.09 5.47
N THR A 41 -3.56 12.89 4.51
CA THR A 41 -3.73 14.36 4.49
C THR A 41 -4.40 14.76 3.17
N TRP A 42 -5.52 15.48 3.27
CA TRP A 42 -6.23 16.04 2.13
C TRP A 42 -5.72 17.45 1.88
N MET A 43 -5.09 17.70 0.74
CA MET A 43 -4.62 19.04 0.37
C MET A 43 -5.52 19.63 -0.72
N PHE A 44 -6.13 20.79 -0.42
CA PHE A 44 -6.94 21.66 -1.28
C PHE A 44 -8.25 21.06 -1.85
N PRO A 45 -9.33 21.86 -2.02
CA PRO A 45 -9.46 23.30 -1.71
C PRO A 45 -9.89 23.59 -0.26
N TYR A 46 -10.05 22.55 0.56
CA TYR A 46 -10.44 22.70 1.95
C TYR A 46 -9.20 22.84 2.82
N ASP A 47 -9.20 23.84 3.70
CA ASP A 47 -8.20 24.12 4.73
C ASP A 47 -8.28 23.08 5.86
N VAL A 48 -8.30 21.81 5.49
CA VAL A 48 -8.41 20.68 6.42
C VAL A 48 -7.01 20.28 6.85
N ASN A 49 -6.54 20.97 7.88
CA ASN A 49 -5.34 20.64 8.65
C ASN A 49 -5.56 19.40 9.54
N GLN A 50 -6.20 18.36 9.01
CA GLN A 50 -6.60 17.18 9.76
C GLN A 50 -5.92 15.93 9.18
N THR A 51 -4.71 15.65 9.67
CA THR A 51 -4.09 14.33 9.47
C THR A 51 -4.88 13.30 10.24
N ARG A 52 -5.30 12.23 9.57
CA ARG A 52 -5.93 11.08 10.22
C ARG A 52 -5.10 9.82 9.97
N PHE A 53 -4.85 9.05 11.02
CA PHE A 53 -4.14 7.78 10.95
C PHE A 53 -5.12 6.65 10.66
N GLN A 54 -4.73 5.74 9.77
CA GLN A 54 -5.53 4.63 9.31
C GLN A 54 -4.68 3.36 9.29
N PHE A 55 -5.27 2.23 9.67
CA PHE A 55 -4.64 0.93 9.47
C PHE A 55 -4.94 0.38 8.08
N LEU A 56 -3.95 -0.25 7.47
CA LEU A 56 -4.00 -0.89 6.17
C LEU A 56 -3.50 -2.32 6.32
N TRP A 57 -4.18 -3.27 5.71
CA TRP A 57 -3.72 -4.64 5.56
C TRP A 57 -3.10 -4.82 4.19
N ASN A 58 -1.89 -5.37 4.13
CA ASN A 58 -1.21 -5.67 2.89
C ASN A 58 -1.22 -7.17 2.69
N LEU A 59 -1.67 -7.59 1.52
CA LEU A 59 -1.65 -8.98 1.10
C LEU A 59 -1.08 -9.04 -0.31
N GLY A 60 -0.05 -9.84 -0.52
CA GLY A 60 0.60 -9.94 -1.81
C GLY A 60 1.34 -11.26 -1.99
N GLY A 61 1.88 -11.42 -3.19
CA GLY A 61 2.80 -12.49 -3.54
C GLY A 61 4.17 -11.91 -3.87
N ARG A 62 5.21 -12.68 -3.54
CA ARG A 62 6.59 -12.45 -3.94
C ARG A 62 7.06 -13.61 -4.80
N MET A 63 7.69 -13.32 -5.92
CA MET A 63 8.35 -14.27 -6.79
C MET A 63 9.80 -13.86 -7.01
N ARG A 64 10.73 -14.59 -6.40
CA ARG A 64 12.16 -14.46 -6.70
C ARG A 64 12.51 -15.32 -7.90
N VAL A 65 13.19 -14.74 -8.89
CA VAL A 65 13.68 -15.39 -10.10
C VAL A 65 15.20 -15.21 -10.17
N GLY A 66 15.94 -16.32 -10.13
CA GLY A 66 17.38 -16.35 -9.99
C GLY A 66 17.86 -15.87 -8.62
N ASP A 67 19.14 -15.49 -8.55
CA ASP A 67 19.77 -15.07 -7.30
C ASP A 67 19.57 -13.57 -7.02
N ARG A 68 19.16 -12.80 -8.04
CA ARG A 68 19.21 -11.33 -8.03
C ARG A 68 17.90 -10.63 -8.31
N SER A 69 16.92 -11.27 -8.93
CA SER A 69 15.67 -10.62 -9.33
C SER A 69 14.52 -11.12 -8.47
N ALA A 70 13.68 -10.21 -7.98
CA ALA A 70 12.41 -10.56 -7.36
C ALA A 70 11.32 -9.61 -7.82
N PHE A 71 10.13 -10.18 -8.02
CA PHE A 71 8.90 -9.47 -8.32
C PHE A 71 7.99 -9.56 -7.11
N GLU A 72 7.39 -8.47 -6.71
CA GLU A 72 6.43 -8.42 -5.62
C GLU A 72 5.18 -7.74 -6.15
N ALA A 73 4.02 -8.31 -5.87
CA ALA A 73 2.75 -7.72 -6.27
C ALA A 73 1.73 -7.97 -5.18
N GLY A 74 0.90 -6.97 -4.89
CA GLY A 74 -0.07 -7.12 -3.83
C GLY A 74 -1.13 -6.03 -3.83
N VAL A 75 -2.02 -6.18 -2.86
CA VAL A 75 -3.15 -5.31 -2.61
C VAL A 75 -3.11 -4.85 -1.16
N LYS A 76 -3.40 -3.57 -0.96
CA LYS A 76 -3.46 -2.89 0.32
C LYS A 76 -4.90 -2.49 0.58
N PHE A 77 -5.47 -3.02 1.64
CA PHE A 77 -6.84 -2.81 2.08
C PHE A 77 -6.88 -1.86 3.28
N PRO A 78 -7.56 -0.72 3.17
CA PRO A 78 -7.77 0.18 4.30
C PRO A 78 -8.80 -0.40 5.29
N MET A 79 -8.43 -0.60 6.56
CA MET A 79 -9.32 -1.18 7.57
C MET A 79 -10.39 -0.21 8.08
N VAL A 80 -10.16 1.09 7.98
CA VAL A 80 -11.12 2.13 8.38
C VAL A 80 -11.32 3.05 7.20
N ASN A 81 -12.54 3.14 6.68
CA ASN A 81 -12.90 4.10 5.64
C ASN A 81 -12.86 5.52 6.21
N GLN A 82 -11.72 6.20 6.06
CA GLN A 82 -11.63 7.63 6.30
C GLN A 82 -12.11 8.38 5.07
N GLY A 83 -13.44 8.45 4.92
CA GLY A 83 -14.09 9.38 4.02
C GLY A 83 -14.67 10.52 4.82
N SER A 84 -14.32 11.77 4.48
CA SER A 84 -15.19 12.89 4.82
C SER A 84 -16.39 12.81 3.87
N LYS A 85 -17.63 12.69 4.40
CA LYS A 85 -18.85 12.64 3.58
C LYS A 85 -19.00 13.86 2.67
N ASP A 86 -18.32 14.95 3.00
CA ASP A 86 -18.32 16.21 2.24
C ASP A 86 -17.36 16.24 1.06
N VAL A 87 -16.38 15.32 0.98
CA VAL A 87 -15.29 15.37 -0.02
C VAL A 87 -15.24 14.13 -0.93
N GLY A 88 -16.01 13.07 -0.63
CA GLY A 88 -16.24 11.94 -1.55
C GLY A 88 -15.02 11.06 -1.87
N LEU A 89 -13.84 11.35 -1.31
CA LEU A 89 -12.61 10.58 -1.53
C LEU A 89 -12.51 9.44 -0.52
N ILE A 90 -12.87 8.23 -0.95
CA ILE A 90 -12.73 6.98 -0.20
C ILE A 90 -11.78 6.07 -0.98
N ARG A 91 -10.72 5.59 -0.34
CA ARG A 91 -9.84 4.56 -0.92
C ARG A 91 -10.42 3.20 -0.58
N TYR A 92 -10.78 2.39 -1.59
CA TYR A 92 -11.31 1.04 -1.39
C TYR A 92 -10.22 -0.03 -1.39
N TYR A 93 -9.24 0.11 -2.29
CA TYR A 93 -8.07 -0.75 -2.38
C TYR A 93 -6.96 0.01 -3.11
N SER A 94 -5.72 -0.38 -2.88
CA SER A 94 -4.56 0.07 -3.65
C SER A 94 -3.75 -1.16 -4.02
N TRP A 95 -3.39 -1.30 -5.28
CA TRP A 95 -2.50 -2.38 -5.72
C TRP A 95 -1.10 -1.83 -5.94
N TYR A 96 -0.11 -2.70 -5.83
CA TYR A 96 1.29 -2.36 -6.07
C TYR A 96 1.99 -3.50 -6.81
N VAL A 97 3.02 -3.13 -7.59
CA VAL A 97 3.92 -4.06 -8.28
C VAL A 97 5.33 -3.48 -8.15
N ASP A 98 6.21 -4.25 -7.55
CA ASP A 98 7.59 -3.88 -7.29
C ASP A 98 8.55 -4.88 -7.95
N TYR A 99 9.68 -4.36 -8.40
CA TYR A 99 10.83 -5.15 -8.86
C TYR A 99 12.02 -4.87 -7.95
N VAL A 100 12.47 -5.92 -7.27
CA VAL A 100 13.57 -5.87 -6.29
C VAL A 100 14.78 -6.55 -6.89
N PHE A 101 15.90 -5.81 -6.98
CA PHE A 101 17.18 -6.34 -7.42
C PHE A 101 18.16 -6.46 -6.25
N THR A 102 18.77 -7.63 -6.09
CA THR A 102 19.80 -7.92 -5.07
C THR A 102 21.16 -8.02 -5.76
N PHE A 103 22.16 -7.28 -5.26
CA PHE A 103 23.52 -7.20 -5.81
C PHE A 103 24.42 -8.36 -5.34
#